data_AF-A0A1Q3EK55-F1
#
_entry.id   AF-A0A1Q3EK55-F1
#
_cell.length_a   1.000
_cell.length_b   1.000
_cell.length_c   1.000
_cell.angle_alpha   90.00
_cell.angle_beta   90.00
_cell.angle_gamma   90.00
#
_symmetry.space_group_name_H-M   'P 1'
#
loop_
_entity.id
_entity.type
_entity.pdbx_description
1 polymer ?
#
loop_
_entity_poly.entity_id
_entity_poly.type
_entity_poly.pdbx_seq_one_letter_code
_entity_poly.pdbx_strand_id
1 'polypeptide(L)'
;MSSMSTARERLALEFPDESPDNEELWEFEIFWRDHYDWLKNRGYLLRPRYRPGWVASWIGTTKEAFRCEDNQVQPLFPLNLDAIRVADGRPVMLRRADPPSISDELEIGRLVSSKEISSDPQNHCVPIYESLELPRANEWTYIVWGMSFDRNSLRETH
;
A
#
# COMPACT_ATOMS: atom_id res chain seq x y z
N MET A 1 14.87 -32.64 1.92
CA MET A 1 13.64 -32.17 1.24
C MET A 1 12.92 -31.25 2.20
N SER A 2 13.14 -29.94 2.08
CA SER A 2 12.43 -28.95 2.91
C SER A 2 11.07 -28.71 2.28
N SER A 3 10.00 -29.09 2.97
CA SER A 3 8.64 -28.77 2.54
C SER A 3 8.48 -27.25 2.60
N MET A 4 8.33 -26.60 1.45
CA MET A 4 7.99 -25.18 1.42
C MET A 4 6.57 -25.02 1.94
N SER A 5 6.45 -24.61 3.21
CA SER A 5 5.19 -24.20 3.80
C SER A 5 4.53 -23.16 2.89
N THR A 6 3.30 -23.49 2.48
CA THR A 6 2.49 -22.62 1.62
C THR A 6 2.26 -21.29 2.33
N ALA A 7 2.07 -20.20 1.56
CA ALA A 7 1.79 -18.88 2.14
C ALA A 7 0.59 -18.93 3.11
N ARG A 8 -0.37 -19.82 2.86
CA ARG A 8 -1.54 -20.10 3.69
C ARG A 8 -1.19 -20.75 5.05
N GLU A 9 -0.23 -21.66 5.08
CA GLU A 9 0.24 -22.28 6.33
C GLU A 9 1.10 -21.33 7.17
N ARG A 10 1.87 -20.43 6.52
CA ARG A 10 2.55 -19.33 7.21
C ARG A 10 1.55 -18.34 7.84
N LEU A 11 0.51 -17.99 7.08
CA LEU A 11 -0.61 -17.14 7.53
C LEU A 11 -1.26 -17.67 8.82
N ALA A 12 -1.52 -18.97 8.88
CA ALA A 12 -2.18 -19.59 10.04
C ALA A 12 -1.29 -19.69 11.29
N LEU A 13 0.03 -19.59 11.14
CA LEU A 13 0.98 -19.61 12.26
C LEU A 13 1.33 -18.21 12.76
N GLU A 14 1.35 -17.20 11.88
CA GLU A 14 1.62 -15.80 12.26
C GLU A 14 0.37 -15.07 12.77
N PHE A 15 -0.84 -15.51 12.39
CA PHE A 15 -2.10 -14.89 12.77
C PHE A 15 -3.09 -15.94 13.34
N PRO A 16 -3.08 -16.19 14.67
CA PRO A 16 -4.05 -17.10 15.29
C PRO A 16 -5.50 -16.61 15.12
N ASP A 17 -6.46 -17.54 15.27
CA ASP A 17 -7.92 -17.40 15.10
C ASP A 17 -8.59 -16.24 15.87
N GLU A 18 -7.85 -15.59 16.79
CA GLU A 18 -8.24 -14.34 17.47
C GLU A 18 -7.78 -13.11 16.67
N SER A 19 -7.99 -13.10 15.35
CA SER A 19 -7.83 -11.88 14.57
C SER A 19 -8.86 -10.86 15.08
N PRO A 20 -8.46 -9.61 15.39
CA PRO A 20 -9.43 -8.59 15.79
C PRO A 20 -10.50 -8.52 14.69
N ASP A 21 -11.77 -8.45 15.10
CA ASP A 21 -12.84 -8.12 14.17
C ASP A 21 -12.40 -6.88 13.40
N ASN A 22 -12.61 -6.84 12.08
CA ASN A 22 -12.17 -5.74 11.22
C ASN A 22 -12.82 -4.38 11.57
N GLU A 23 -13.57 -4.32 12.68
CA GLU A 23 -14.05 -3.13 13.37
C GLU A 23 -12.91 -2.33 14.03
N GLU A 24 -11.78 -2.97 14.34
CA GLU A 24 -10.57 -2.34 14.85
C GLU A 24 -9.43 -2.35 13.82
N LEU A 25 -8.41 -1.51 14.06
CA LEU A 25 -7.19 -1.50 13.26
C LEU A 25 -6.20 -2.54 13.77
N TRP A 26 -5.60 -3.28 12.84
CA TRP A 26 -4.53 -4.22 13.16
C TRP A 26 -3.24 -3.45 13.51
N GLU A 27 -2.29 -4.10 14.18
CA GLU A 27 -1.03 -3.46 14.61
C GLU A 27 -0.27 -2.81 13.43
N PHE A 28 -0.23 -3.47 12.27
CA PHE A 28 0.40 -2.92 11.08
C PHE A 28 -0.35 -1.72 10.47
N GLU A 29 -1.64 -1.59 10.76
CA GLU A 29 -2.48 -0.48 10.26
C GLU A 29 -2.33 0.79 11.09
N ILE A 30 -1.97 0.66 12.37
CA ILE A 30 -1.75 1.77 13.30
C ILE A 30 -0.73 2.75 12.72
N PHE A 31 0.35 2.24 12.12
CA PHE A 31 1.35 3.07 11.47
C PHE A 31 0.73 3.97 10.39
N TRP A 32 -0.13 3.43 9.53
CA TRP A 32 -0.77 4.20 8.46
C TRP A 32 -1.75 5.24 9.01
N ARG A 33 -2.51 4.90 10.06
CA ARG A 33 -3.38 5.86 10.76
C ARG A 33 -2.59 7.03 11.33
N ASP A 34 -1.51 6.73 12.05
CA ASP A 34 -0.72 7.76 12.74
C ASP A 34 -0.03 8.74 11.77
N HIS A 35 0.17 8.31 10.52
CA HIS A 35 0.74 9.12 9.45
C HIS A 35 -0.29 9.69 8.47
N TYR A 36 -1.59 9.48 8.72
CA TYR A 36 -2.68 9.90 7.81
C TYR A 36 -2.61 11.39 7.46
N ASP A 37 -2.57 12.26 8.47
CA ASP A 37 -2.57 13.71 8.24
C ASP A 37 -1.28 14.21 7.57
N TRP A 38 -0.14 13.59 7.90
CA TRP A 38 1.12 13.93 7.27
C TRP A 38 1.14 13.55 5.79
N LEU A 39 0.71 12.33 5.43
CA LEU A 39 0.58 11.88 4.05
C LEU A 39 -0.42 12.74 3.28
N LYS A 40 -1.56 13.06 3.89
CA LYS A 40 -2.57 13.96 3.31
C LYS A 40 -1.98 15.34 3.01
N ASN A 41 -1.19 15.90 3.92
CA ASN A 41 -0.50 17.18 3.72
C ASN A 41 0.57 17.11 2.62
N ARG A 42 1.17 15.93 2.38
CA ARG A 42 2.07 15.68 1.24
C ARG A 42 1.33 15.40 -0.08
N GLY A 43 0.00 15.36 -0.07
CA GLY A 43 -0.82 15.15 -1.26
C GLY A 43 -1.21 13.69 -1.52
N TYR A 44 -1.17 12.84 -0.48
CA TYR A 44 -1.55 11.42 -0.56
C TYR A 44 -2.71 11.12 0.39
N LEU A 45 -3.87 10.81 -0.18
CA LEU A 45 -5.08 10.53 0.58
C LEU A 45 -5.26 9.02 0.77
N LEU A 46 -5.17 8.55 2.01
CA LEU A 46 -5.46 7.16 2.36
C LEU A 46 -6.97 6.88 2.40
N ARG A 47 -7.32 5.58 2.32
CA ARG A 47 -8.69 5.08 2.51
C ARG A 47 -9.29 5.53 3.84
N PRO A 48 -10.64 5.64 3.96
CA PRO A 48 -11.31 6.08 5.17
C PRO A 48 -10.90 5.32 6.44
N ARG A 49 -10.60 4.02 6.31
CA ARG A 49 -10.12 3.14 7.40
C ARG A 49 -8.98 3.73 8.22
N TYR A 50 -8.06 4.45 7.58
CA TYR A 50 -6.86 4.99 8.22
C TYR A 50 -7.06 6.41 8.77
N ARG A 51 -8.27 6.98 8.69
CA ARG A 51 -8.55 8.30 9.28
C ARG A 51 -8.48 8.23 10.81
N PRO A 52 -7.85 9.21 11.49
CA PRO A 52 -7.95 9.31 12.95
C PRO A 52 -9.42 9.36 13.39
N GLY A 53 -9.79 8.50 14.35
CA GLY A 53 -11.17 8.36 14.82
C GLY A 53 -12.11 7.61 13.86
N TRP A 54 -11.58 6.86 12.89
CA TRP A 54 -12.39 5.99 12.04
C TRP A 54 -13.20 4.98 12.87
N VAL A 55 -14.43 4.74 12.39
CA VAL A 55 -15.35 3.72 12.88
C VAL A 55 -15.82 2.95 11.66
N ALA A 56 -15.83 1.62 11.75
CA ALA A 56 -16.23 0.76 10.64
C ALA A 56 -17.62 1.10 10.09
N SER A 57 -17.69 1.25 8.76
CA SER A 57 -18.87 1.80 8.09
C SER A 57 -20.14 0.93 8.15
N TRP A 58 -20.01 -0.32 8.61
CA TRP A 58 -21.11 -1.25 8.83
C TRP A 58 -21.69 -1.18 10.25
N ILE A 59 -20.96 -0.65 11.23
CA ILE A 59 -21.42 -0.55 12.62
C ILE A 59 -22.69 0.31 12.69
N GLY A 60 -23.74 -0.24 13.32
CA GLY A 60 -25.05 0.44 13.45
C GLY A 60 -25.84 0.56 12.14
N THR A 61 -25.46 -0.16 11.08
CA THR A 61 -26.14 -0.15 9.78
C THR A 61 -26.60 -1.55 9.37
N THR A 62 -27.31 -1.66 8.25
CA THR A 62 -27.68 -2.94 7.62
C THR A 62 -26.68 -3.42 6.57
N LYS A 63 -25.50 -2.79 6.48
CA LYS A 63 -24.50 -3.14 5.48
C LYS A 63 -23.82 -4.46 5.83
N GLU A 64 -23.52 -5.25 4.81
CA GLU A 64 -22.67 -6.42 4.93
C GLU A 64 -21.21 -5.97 5.03
N ALA A 65 -20.52 -6.26 6.15
CA ALA A 65 -19.14 -5.83 6.41
C ALA A 65 -18.20 -6.18 5.25
N PHE A 66 -18.28 -7.40 4.71
CA PHE A 66 -17.41 -7.86 3.61
C PHE A 66 -17.57 -7.07 2.29
N ARG A 67 -18.67 -6.33 2.12
CA ARG A 67 -18.89 -5.44 0.97
C ARG A 67 -18.41 -4.01 1.19
N CYS A 68 -18.02 -3.68 2.42
CA CYS A 68 -17.53 -2.36 2.76
C CYS A 68 -16.04 -2.27 2.38
N GLU A 69 -15.66 -1.17 1.73
CA GLU A 69 -14.29 -0.91 1.30
C GLU A 69 -13.32 -0.81 2.49
N ASP A 70 -13.80 -0.24 3.61
CA ASP A 70 -13.06 -0.13 4.87
C ASP A 70 -12.99 -1.44 5.68
N ASN A 71 -13.55 -2.55 5.14
CA ASN A 71 -13.32 -3.90 5.64
C ASN A 71 -12.15 -4.61 4.93
N GLN A 72 -11.60 -4.01 3.86
CA GLN A 72 -10.53 -4.64 3.09
C GLN A 72 -9.18 -4.37 3.77
N VAL A 73 -8.61 -5.40 4.40
CA VAL A 73 -7.28 -5.38 5.03
C VAL A 73 -6.30 -6.27 4.27
N GLN A 74 -5.01 -5.97 4.31
CA GLN A 74 -3.98 -6.70 3.56
C GLN A 74 -2.87 -7.22 4.49
N PRO A 75 -3.15 -8.22 5.34
CA PRO A 75 -2.19 -8.72 6.34
C PRO A 75 -0.94 -9.35 5.72
N LEU A 76 -1.02 -9.84 4.48
CA LEU A 76 0.11 -10.40 3.75
C LEU A 76 1.15 -9.35 3.29
N PHE A 77 0.77 -8.08 3.23
CA PHE A 77 1.63 -7.00 2.75
C PHE A 77 1.53 -5.78 3.69
N PRO A 78 1.89 -5.94 4.98
CA PRO A 78 1.64 -4.93 6.02
C PRO A 78 2.35 -3.59 5.77
N LEU A 79 3.42 -3.61 4.96
CA LEU A 79 4.21 -2.46 4.58
C LEU A 79 3.69 -1.73 3.34
N ASN A 80 2.64 -2.22 2.69
CA ASN A 80 2.09 -1.64 1.46
C ASN A 80 0.66 -1.15 1.71
N LEU A 81 0.35 0.02 1.17
CA LEU A 81 -0.99 0.59 1.25
C LEU A 81 -1.32 1.41 0.01
N ASP A 82 -2.51 1.19 -0.55
CA ASP A 82 -3.05 2.00 -1.62
C ASP A 82 -3.45 3.40 -1.14
N ALA A 83 -3.24 4.40 -2.00
CA ALA A 83 -3.66 5.77 -1.75
C ALA A 83 -4.05 6.47 -3.05
N ILE A 84 -4.68 7.64 -2.91
CA ILE A 84 -4.96 8.53 -4.05
C ILE A 84 -4.00 9.71 -4.00
N ARG A 85 -3.26 9.93 -5.07
CA ARG A 85 -2.48 11.16 -5.24
C ARG A 85 -3.44 12.32 -5.55
N VAL A 86 -3.47 13.30 -4.66
CA VAL A 86 -4.42 14.43 -4.71
C VAL A 86 -4.20 15.31 -5.95
N ALA A 87 -2.96 15.42 -6.42
CA ALA A 87 -2.60 16.29 -7.55
C ALA A 87 -3.34 15.94 -8.86
N ASP A 88 -3.62 14.65 -9.10
CA ASP A 88 -4.22 14.18 -10.36
C ASP A 88 -5.24 13.05 -10.19
N GLY A 89 -5.59 12.71 -8.94
CA GLY A 89 -6.59 11.69 -8.62
C GLY A 89 -6.16 10.26 -8.97
N ARG A 90 -4.88 10.02 -9.27
CA ARG A 90 -4.41 8.68 -9.65
C ARG A 90 -4.17 7.78 -8.43
N PRO A 91 -4.51 6.49 -8.53
CA PRO A 91 -4.13 5.52 -7.52
C PRO A 91 -2.61 5.33 -7.51
N VAL A 92 -2.06 5.22 -6.31
CA VAL A 92 -0.64 4.97 -6.05
C VAL A 92 -0.51 3.89 -4.98
N MET A 93 0.62 3.19 -4.98
CA MET A 93 1.00 2.31 -3.87
C MET A 93 2.03 3.04 -3.02
N LEU A 94 1.71 3.19 -1.73
CA LEU A 94 2.66 3.62 -0.72
C LEU A 94 3.29 2.38 -0.12
N ARG A 95 4.62 2.36 -0.07
CA ARG A 95 5.36 1.31 0.64
C ARG A 95 6.19 1.92 1.75
N ARG A 96 6.02 1.43 2.98
CA ARG A 96 6.96 1.67 4.07
C ARG A 96 8.22 0.85 3.80
N ALA A 97 9.36 1.52 3.66
CA ALA A 97 10.64 0.86 3.49
C ALA A 97 11.38 0.82 4.82
N ASP A 98 11.76 -0.40 5.20
CA ASP A 98 12.44 -0.71 6.44
C ASP A 98 13.96 -0.84 6.19
N PRO A 99 14.85 -0.05 6.83
CA PRO A 99 16.28 -0.18 6.64
C PRO A 99 16.77 -1.57 7.07
N PRO A 100 17.78 -2.16 6.42
CA PRO A 100 18.62 -1.61 5.35
C PRO A 100 18.10 -1.89 3.92
N SER A 101 16.95 -2.54 3.77
CA SER A 101 16.44 -3.02 2.46
C SER A 101 16.09 -1.91 1.45
N ILE A 102 16.09 -0.66 1.91
CA ILE A 102 15.70 0.50 1.14
C ILE A 102 16.71 0.92 0.06
N SER A 103 18.01 0.73 0.29
CA SER A 103 19.05 1.32 -0.58
C SER A 103 18.97 0.75 -1.99
N ASP A 104 18.97 -0.59 -2.10
CA ASP A 104 18.98 -1.28 -3.39
C ASP A 104 17.64 -1.10 -4.13
N GLU A 105 16.52 -1.16 -3.41
CA GLU A 105 15.19 -0.97 -4.00
C GLU A 105 14.99 0.45 -4.54
N LEU A 106 15.44 1.48 -3.79
CA LEU A 106 15.40 2.85 -4.28
C LEU A 106 16.36 3.07 -5.45
N GLU A 107 17.56 2.48 -5.42
CA GLU A 107 18.53 2.61 -6.50
C GLU A 107 17.98 2.01 -7.80
N ILE A 108 17.56 0.74 -7.76
CA ILE A 108 16.97 0.04 -8.90
C ILE A 108 15.70 0.77 -9.37
N GLY A 109 14.83 1.12 -8.43
CA GLY A 109 13.57 1.80 -8.73
C GLY A 109 13.76 3.17 -9.38
N ARG A 110 14.74 3.96 -8.92
CA ARG A 110 15.11 5.25 -9.55
C ARG A 110 15.69 5.05 -10.94
N LEU A 111 16.54 4.03 -11.12
CA LEU A 111 17.12 3.71 -12.42
C LEU A 111 16.01 3.41 -13.45
N VAL A 112 15.10 2.48 -13.14
CA VAL A 112 14.02 2.10 -14.07
C VAL A 112 12.97 3.20 -14.25
N SER A 113 12.90 4.18 -13.33
CA SER A 113 12.02 5.35 -13.41
C SER A 113 12.69 6.57 -14.05
N SER A 114 13.98 6.51 -14.38
CA SER A 114 14.69 7.58 -15.09
C SER A 114 14.03 7.90 -16.43
N LYS A 115 14.20 9.12 -16.93
CA LYS A 115 13.54 9.56 -18.18
C LYS A 115 13.97 8.71 -19.38
N GLU A 116 15.24 8.31 -19.38
CA GLU A 116 15.88 7.50 -20.41
C GLU A 116 15.26 6.10 -20.46
N ILE A 117 15.05 5.45 -19.30
CA ILE A 117 14.56 4.07 -19.22
C ILE A 117 13.03 4.02 -19.21
N SER A 118 12.34 4.97 -18.59
CA SER A 118 10.86 5.03 -18.55
C SER A 118 10.20 5.26 -19.91
N SER A 119 10.93 5.83 -20.88
CA SER A 119 10.46 6.01 -22.25
C SER A 119 10.71 4.79 -23.15
N ASP A 120 11.47 3.81 -22.66
CA ASP A 120 11.76 2.58 -23.41
C ASP A 120 10.51 1.69 -23.45
N PRO A 121 10.00 1.31 -24.63
CA PRO A 121 8.83 0.43 -24.74
C PRO A 121 9.03 -0.97 -24.13
N GLN A 122 10.29 -1.40 -23.90
CA GLN A 122 10.60 -2.65 -23.21
C GLN A 122 10.58 -2.51 -21.68
N ASN A 123 10.54 -1.27 -21.17
CA ASN A 123 10.45 -1.04 -19.74
C ASN A 123 9.01 -1.20 -19.27
N HIS A 124 8.72 -2.36 -18.70
CA HIS A 124 7.45 -2.67 -18.06
C HIS A 124 7.47 -2.43 -16.55
N CYS A 125 8.52 -1.78 -16.02
CA CYS A 125 8.60 -1.46 -14.61
C CYS A 125 7.58 -0.38 -14.24
N VAL A 126 6.97 -0.57 -13.07
CA VAL A 126 6.13 0.43 -12.46
C VAL A 126 7.01 1.59 -11.98
N PRO A 127 6.76 2.85 -12.41
CA PRO A 127 7.61 3.96 -12.03
C PRO A 127 7.42 4.35 -10.56
N ILE A 128 8.52 4.67 -9.90
CA ILE A 128 8.53 5.40 -8.62
C ILE A 128 8.30 6.88 -8.94
N TYR A 129 7.30 7.48 -8.29
CA TYR A 129 7.00 8.89 -8.42
C TYR A 129 7.83 9.75 -7.47
N GLU A 130 7.93 9.36 -6.20
CA GLU A 130 8.77 10.04 -5.22
C GLU A 130 9.11 9.15 -4.04
N SER A 131 10.13 9.56 -3.28
CA SER A 131 10.45 9.03 -1.96
C SER A 131 10.16 10.09 -0.90
N LEU A 132 9.42 9.73 0.15
CA LEU A 132 9.05 10.63 1.25
C LEU A 132 9.82 10.25 2.52
N GLU A 133 10.65 11.15 3.03
CA GLU A 133 11.35 10.95 4.30
C GLU A 133 10.47 11.36 5.49
N LEU A 134 10.43 10.52 6.52
CA LEU A 134 9.65 10.82 7.72
C LEU A 134 10.33 11.88 8.61
N PRO A 135 9.57 12.81 9.22
CA PRO A 135 10.15 13.90 10.01
C PRO A 135 10.89 13.47 11.29
N ARG A 136 10.57 12.29 11.83
CA ARG A 136 11.23 11.76 13.04
C ARG A 136 12.36 10.83 12.61
N ALA A 137 13.57 11.41 12.58
CA ALA A 137 14.88 10.77 12.52
C ALA A 137 14.97 9.47 11.70
N ASN A 138 15.41 9.58 10.45
CA ASN A 138 16.32 8.66 9.72
C ASN A 138 16.02 7.15 9.69
N GLU A 139 14.86 6.67 10.16
CA GLU A 139 14.60 5.24 10.29
C GLU A 139 13.66 4.70 9.22
N TRP A 140 12.79 5.52 8.61
CA TRP A 140 11.77 5.01 7.68
C TRP A 140 11.53 6.00 6.54
N THR A 141 11.36 5.47 5.34
CA THR A 141 11.02 6.25 4.14
C THR A 141 9.82 5.60 3.47
N TYR A 142 8.91 6.41 2.93
CA TYR A 142 7.89 5.91 2.02
C TYR A 142 8.39 5.94 0.59
N ILE A 143 8.16 4.86 -0.13
CA ILE A 143 8.30 4.82 -1.58
C ILE A 143 6.91 4.93 -2.18
N VAL A 144 6.71 5.93 -3.03
CA VAL A 144 5.45 6.13 -3.75
C VAL A 144 5.61 5.58 -5.16
N TRP A 145 4.93 4.47 -5.42
CA TRP A 145 4.86 3.85 -6.74
C TRP A 145 3.60 4.31 -7.46
N GLY A 146 3.70 4.58 -8.75
CA GLY A 146 2.51 4.69 -9.56
C GLY A 146 1.78 3.36 -9.62
N MET A 147 0.46 3.35 -9.73
CA MET A 147 -0.24 2.14 -10.16
C MET A 147 -0.50 2.27 -11.66
N SER A 148 0.15 1.41 -12.46
CA SER A 148 -0.24 1.24 -13.86
C SER A 148 -1.39 0.25 -13.92
N PHE A 149 -2.62 0.75 -14.00
CA PHE A 149 -3.72 -0.05 -14.51
C PHE A 149 -3.68 0.07 -16.02
N ASP A 150 -2.99 -0.86 -16.69
CA ASP A 150 -3.07 -0.94 -18.13
C ASP A 150 -4.50 -1.36 -18.52
N ARG A 151 -5.36 -0.37 -18.73
CA ARG A 151 -6.72 -0.55 -19.24
C ARG A 151 -6.75 -0.74 -20.76
N ASN A 152 -5.60 -0.72 -21.44
CA ASN A 152 -5.55 -0.80 -22.89
C ASN A 152 -5.43 -2.23 -23.44
N SER A 153 -5.18 -3.27 -22.63
CA SER A 153 -5.15 -4.65 -23.15
C SER A 153 -6.54 -5.30 -23.33
N LEU A 154 -7.63 -4.62 -22.94
CA LEU A 154 -9.01 -5.12 -23.08
C LEU A 154 -9.83 -4.41 -24.17
N ARG A 155 -9.19 -3.64 -25.07
CA ARG A 155 -9.88 -2.94 -26.17
C ARG A 155 -9.53 -3.43 -27.58
N GLU A 156 -9.02 -4.65 -27.71
CA GLU A 156 -8.90 -5.32 -29.01
C GLU A 156 -9.77 -6.58 -29.05
N THR A 157 -11.09 -6.37 -29.08
CA THR A 157 -12.05 -7.31 -29.69
C THR A 157 -13.12 -6.50 -30.42
N HIS A 158 -12.84 -6.17 -31.67
CA HIS A 158 -13.85 -5.88 -32.68
C HIS A 158 -13.39 -6.42 -34.03
#